data_AF-A0A970AQH8-F1
#
_entry.id   AF-A0A970AQH8-F1
#
_cell.length_a   1.000
_cell.length_b   1.000
_cell.length_c   1.000
_cell.angle_alpha   90.00
_cell.angle_beta   90.00
_cell.angle_gamma   90.00
#
_symmetry.space_group_name_H-M   'P 1'
#
loop_
_entity.id
_entity.type
_entity.pdbx_description
1 polymer ?
#
loop_
_entity_poly.entity_id
_entity_poly.type
_entity_poly.pdbx_seq_one_letter_code
_entity_poly.pdbx_strand_id
1 'polypeptide(L)'
;MVPDNVLNTSSNTTSPLFPNTALADLGISSNLSQLNALLSKSIGSPSSLNAERSASQTINVQNDDSLITGDGSGTLFAGEGKDIINVGEAATTIFAGEGHKIITGSPGDDTIYAEAGNDIINASEGNNRVFAGKGNNRVVTGSGNDFVTAGGGDDQIYTGAGDDNINAGDGNNFIKPGTGNDAVSVGNGNDQIILEAGEGSVTVFGFNAIADKLRLGGSLVGKSISLVTELGNTLVKAGDDLLATIKDVATGVQKALISADIPLYRYQAIDLGAIAPTGNATQANAINDQGQIVGRSQTTEVSGTGFRNQGFIWENGVFKPLTSTGVKNGGGLLTGESVTQRGGGGFTAAINDLGSIAGTSDEIAGRATDRGLLWQKGADGEYELQITDLPGVETYFFDINNQNQIAGRHIYQPSSGTTPARTRPFSVDQGFINPLPDLGGDTGTANGINNKGVIVGQIDSDGLNDKTVNTAALWEKGADGKYQLTDLGNFGAEGAIARDINDAGQVIGWTAGGTGATATSSPFLWQDGQKINLGSFGGATGQTAGINQFGQVVGYSQDSVRQDRAFVWNNGTIKDLNSLVTTNPSFNGSKVTLTRASGINNFGDISAYGTYTYTDAKGATQTGTRAYLLKAFATT
;
A
#
# COMPACT_ATOMS: atom_id res chain seq x y z
N MET A 1 -45.89 -46.19 -4.42
CA MET A 1 -46.76 -45.75 -5.55
C MET A 1 -46.34 -44.34 -5.92
N VAL A 2 -46.35 -44.03 -7.22
CA VAL A 2 -46.06 -42.70 -7.80
C VAL A 2 -47.19 -42.42 -8.81
N PRO A 3 -47.69 -41.18 -8.86
CA PRO A 3 -47.53 -40.36 -10.07
C PRO A 3 -46.91 -38.98 -9.72
N ASP A 4 -46.14 -38.27 -10.55
CA ASP A 4 -46.31 -37.88 -11.97
C ASP A 4 -47.52 -36.93 -12.19
N ASN A 5 -47.51 -35.85 -12.98
CA ASN A 5 -46.49 -35.08 -13.75
C ASN A 5 -47.13 -33.64 -13.95
N VAL A 6 -46.59 -32.55 -14.52
CA VAL A 6 -45.49 -32.27 -15.48
C VAL A 6 -44.83 -30.86 -15.25
N LEU A 7 -44.66 -30.01 -16.27
CA LEU A 7 -43.83 -28.77 -16.31
C LEU A 7 -44.56 -27.52 -16.89
N ASN A 8 -43.87 -26.36 -16.82
CA ASN A 8 -43.98 -25.14 -17.68
C ASN A 8 -45.08 -24.09 -17.30
N THR A 9 -44.93 -22.76 -17.48
CA THR A 9 -43.91 -21.88 -18.13
C THR A 9 -43.65 -20.55 -17.37
N SER A 10 -42.39 -20.09 -17.33
CA SER A 10 -41.90 -18.68 -17.34
C SER A 10 -42.63 -17.50 -16.64
N SER A 11 -41.95 -16.84 -15.70
CA SER A 11 -41.80 -15.37 -15.63
C SER A 11 -40.66 -14.96 -14.68
N ASN A 12 -39.98 -13.83 -14.94
CA ASN A 12 -38.86 -13.35 -14.11
C ASN A 12 -39.33 -12.80 -12.75
N THR A 13 -38.69 -13.21 -11.66
CA THR A 13 -38.38 -12.39 -10.45
C THR A 13 -37.62 -13.23 -9.43
N THR A 14 -36.28 -13.27 -9.53
CA THR A 14 -35.41 -13.85 -8.50
C THR A 14 -35.32 -12.88 -7.32
N SER A 15 -36.08 -13.15 -6.25
CA SER A 15 -35.89 -12.46 -4.97
C SER A 15 -34.70 -13.10 -4.23
N PRO A 16 -33.83 -12.34 -3.57
CA PRO A 16 -32.64 -12.89 -2.89
C PRO A 16 -33.03 -13.80 -1.73
N LEU A 17 -32.35 -14.95 -1.64
CA LEU A 17 -32.46 -15.90 -0.54
C LEU A 17 -31.34 -15.63 0.48
N PHE A 18 -31.53 -14.62 1.31
CA PHE A 18 -30.61 -14.30 2.41
C PHE A 18 -30.32 -15.54 3.28
N PRO A 19 -29.05 -15.87 3.58
CA PRO A 19 -28.71 -16.94 4.50
C PRO A 19 -29.26 -16.66 5.91
N ASN A 20 -30.06 -17.59 6.43
CA ASN A 20 -30.74 -17.47 7.74
C ASN A 20 -29.79 -17.35 8.96
N THR A 21 -28.48 -17.48 8.76
CA THR A 21 -27.45 -17.40 9.80
C THR A 21 -27.05 -15.96 10.13
N ALA A 22 -26.89 -15.07 9.15
CA ALA A 22 -26.41 -13.71 9.38
C ALA A 22 -27.43 -12.79 10.10
N LEU A 23 -28.73 -13.05 9.93
CA LEU A 23 -29.80 -12.29 10.59
C LEU A 23 -29.96 -12.60 12.08
N ALA A 24 -29.36 -13.70 12.58
CA ALA A 24 -29.54 -14.15 13.96
C ALA A 24 -28.80 -13.27 14.98
N ASP A 25 -27.55 -12.89 14.69
CA ASP A 25 -26.71 -12.13 15.63
C ASP A 25 -27.16 -10.66 15.79
N LEU A 26 -27.89 -10.12 14.82
CA LEU A 26 -28.50 -8.77 14.91
C LEU A 26 -29.80 -8.74 15.73
N GLY A 27 -30.34 -9.89 16.16
CA GLY A 27 -31.58 -9.98 16.94
C GLY A 27 -32.85 -9.58 16.17
N ILE A 28 -32.79 -9.43 14.85
CA ILE A 28 -33.89 -8.95 14.01
C ILE A 28 -34.87 -10.10 13.76
N SER A 29 -36.04 -10.06 14.40
CA SER A 29 -37.10 -11.05 14.19
C SER A 29 -37.53 -11.10 12.72
N SER A 30 -37.76 -12.31 12.18
CA SER A 30 -37.87 -12.66 10.76
C SER A 30 -39.10 -12.13 10.00
N ASN A 31 -39.34 -10.82 10.04
CA ASN A 31 -40.53 -10.18 9.50
C ASN A 31 -40.20 -9.33 8.25
N LEU A 32 -40.24 -9.96 7.06
CA LEU A 32 -39.84 -9.36 5.77
C LEU A 32 -40.56 -8.03 5.45
N SER A 33 -41.72 -7.75 6.06
CA SER A 33 -42.42 -6.48 5.88
C SER A 33 -41.64 -5.26 6.41
N GLN A 34 -40.75 -5.44 7.40
CA GLN A 34 -39.91 -4.35 7.92
C GLN A 34 -38.67 -4.11 7.05
N LEU A 35 -38.06 -5.17 6.53
CA LEU A 35 -36.92 -5.07 5.60
C LEU A 35 -37.33 -4.36 4.30
N ASN A 36 -38.47 -4.74 3.72
CA ASN A 36 -39.03 -4.08 2.53
C ASN A 36 -39.45 -2.62 2.78
N ALA A 37 -39.73 -2.22 4.03
CA ALA A 37 -40.03 -0.84 4.40
C ALA A 37 -38.76 0.05 4.53
N LEU A 38 -37.59 -0.57 4.73
CA LEU A 38 -36.29 0.11 4.66
C LEU A 38 -35.82 0.24 3.20
N LEU A 39 -35.88 -0.87 2.44
CA LEU A 39 -35.50 -0.92 1.02
C LEU A 39 -36.33 0.01 0.10
N SER A 40 -37.54 0.39 0.49
CA SER A 40 -38.42 1.24 -0.32
C SER A 40 -38.31 2.75 -0.06
N LYS A 41 -37.48 3.19 0.90
CA LYS A 41 -37.19 4.62 1.09
C LYS A 41 -36.11 5.09 0.12
N SER A 42 -36.53 5.27 -1.14
CA SER A 42 -35.72 5.88 -2.19
C SER A 42 -35.11 7.21 -1.74
N ILE A 43 -33.79 7.28 -1.78
CA ILE A 43 -33.03 8.51 -2.00
C ILE A 43 -32.44 8.36 -3.40
N GLY A 44 -32.78 9.28 -4.31
CA GLY A 44 -32.18 9.30 -5.65
C GLY A 44 -30.70 9.71 -5.58
N SER A 45 -29.90 9.20 -6.51
CA SER A 45 -28.43 9.24 -6.51
C SER A 45 -27.78 10.52 -5.96
N PRO A 46 -26.87 10.35 -5.00
CA PRO A 46 -25.62 11.08 -4.93
C PRO A 46 -24.44 10.11 -5.09
N SER A 47 -23.65 10.28 -6.14
CA SER A 47 -22.27 9.77 -6.12
C SER A 47 -21.48 10.55 -5.05
N SER A 48 -20.64 9.82 -4.30
CA SER A 48 -19.94 10.23 -3.06
C SER A 48 -20.83 10.78 -1.92
N LEU A 49 -21.26 9.88 -1.02
CA LEU A 49 -21.99 10.23 0.20
C LEU A 49 -21.04 10.56 1.37
N ASN A 50 -20.56 11.81 1.46
CA ASN A 50 -19.83 12.28 2.65
C ASN A 50 -20.79 12.48 3.84
N ALA A 51 -20.82 11.54 4.80
CA ALA A 51 -21.71 11.57 5.96
C ALA A 51 -21.04 12.16 7.23
N GLU A 52 -21.41 13.38 7.62
CA GLU A 52 -20.93 13.97 8.88
C GLU A 52 -21.63 13.41 10.13
N ARG A 53 -20.83 12.66 10.91
CA ARG A 53 -20.82 12.51 12.38
C ARG A 53 -22.09 12.18 13.19
N SER A 54 -21.91 11.16 14.04
CA SER A 54 -22.54 10.98 15.38
C SER A 54 -23.96 10.40 15.47
N ALA A 55 -24.22 9.30 14.78
CA ALA A 55 -25.13 8.24 15.25
C ALA A 55 -24.73 6.89 14.65
N SER A 56 -25.15 5.78 15.26
CA SER A 56 -25.07 4.47 14.60
C SER A 56 -26.04 4.47 13.41
N GLN A 57 -25.48 4.61 12.21
CA GLN A 57 -26.23 4.88 10.99
C GLN A 57 -26.25 3.64 10.09
N THR A 58 -27.45 3.27 9.62
CA THR A 58 -27.59 2.33 8.52
C THR A 58 -27.43 3.09 7.20
N ILE A 59 -26.39 2.78 6.45
CA ILE A 59 -26.19 3.30 5.09
C ILE A 59 -26.44 2.16 4.12
N ASN A 60 -27.29 2.39 3.12
CA ASN A 60 -27.71 1.39 2.14
C ASN A 60 -27.56 1.98 0.73
N VAL A 61 -26.69 1.37 -0.07
CA VAL A 61 -26.29 1.77 -1.43
C VAL A 61 -26.66 0.64 -2.40
N GLN A 62 -26.62 0.87 -3.72
CA GLN A 62 -26.91 -0.14 -4.75
C GLN A 62 -26.20 0.18 -6.07
N ASN A 63 -25.61 -0.84 -6.71
CA ASN A 63 -24.74 -0.78 -7.91
C ASN A 63 -23.36 -0.15 -7.64
N ASP A 64 -22.39 -0.42 -8.53
CA ASP A 64 -20.96 -0.03 -8.51
C ASP A 64 -20.67 1.38 -7.94
N ASP A 65 -20.62 1.53 -6.61
CA ASP A 65 -20.55 2.83 -5.94
C ASP A 65 -19.28 2.99 -5.07
N SER A 66 -18.95 4.25 -4.78
CA SER A 66 -17.87 4.62 -3.85
C SER A 66 -18.47 5.20 -2.57
N LEU A 67 -18.33 4.47 -1.46
CA LEU A 67 -18.90 4.82 -0.17
C LEU A 67 -17.80 5.08 0.87
N ILE A 68 -17.88 6.24 1.51
CA ILE A 68 -17.03 6.65 2.62
C ILE A 68 -17.95 6.90 3.84
N THR A 69 -17.61 6.35 5.01
CA THR A 69 -18.36 6.60 6.25
C THR A 69 -17.51 7.33 7.28
N GLY A 70 -18.13 8.18 8.11
CA GLY A 70 -17.44 8.95 9.13
C GLY A 70 -17.14 8.16 10.42
N ASP A 71 -16.54 8.84 11.40
CA ASP A 71 -15.98 8.35 12.68
C ASP A 71 -17.00 7.74 13.69
N GLY A 72 -18.10 7.14 13.24
CA GLY A 72 -19.14 6.54 14.09
C GLY A 72 -19.44 5.08 13.74
N SER A 73 -19.32 4.19 14.74
CA SER A 73 -19.64 2.76 14.62
C SER A 73 -21.03 2.50 14.03
N GLY A 74 -21.11 1.80 12.90
CA GLY A 74 -22.33 1.69 12.11
C GLY A 74 -22.59 0.32 11.50
N THR A 75 -23.59 0.27 10.60
CA THR A 75 -23.89 -0.89 9.77
C THR A 75 -24.07 -0.46 8.32
N LEU A 76 -23.26 -1.01 7.44
CA LEU A 76 -23.15 -0.63 6.04
C LEU A 76 -23.72 -1.75 5.15
N PHE A 77 -24.49 -1.36 4.12
CA PHE A 77 -24.97 -2.25 3.07
C PHE A 77 -24.61 -1.64 1.70
N ALA A 78 -23.82 -2.33 0.87
CA ALA A 78 -23.41 -1.83 -0.47
C ALA A 78 -24.19 -2.49 -1.63
N GLY A 79 -24.48 -3.80 -1.53
CA GLY A 79 -25.43 -4.50 -2.40
C GLY A 79 -24.79 -5.28 -3.56
N GLU A 80 -25.53 -5.48 -4.63
CA GLU A 80 -24.99 -6.10 -5.86
C GLU A 80 -24.19 -5.06 -6.64
N GLY A 81 -22.95 -5.38 -7.02
CA GLY A 81 -22.10 -4.48 -7.81
C GLY A 81 -20.60 -4.58 -7.53
N LYS A 82 -19.83 -3.71 -8.19
CA LYS A 82 -18.39 -3.55 -7.97
C LYS A 82 -18.07 -2.31 -7.13
N ASP A 83 -18.16 -2.45 -5.81
CA ASP A 83 -18.11 -1.31 -4.89
C ASP A 83 -16.71 -1.03 -4.33
N ILE A 84 -16.48 0.23 -3.97
CA ILE A 84 -15.31 0.70 -3.21
C ILE A 84 -15.83 1.24 -1.87
N ILE A 85 -15.53 0.52 -0.79
CA ILE A 85 -16.02 0.78 0.56
C ILE A 85 -14.84 1.20 1.43
N ASN A 86 -14.91 2.39 2.03
CA ASN A 86 -13.96 2.83 3.05
C ASN A 86 -14.74 3.26 4.30
N VAL A 87 -14.40 2.74 5.46
CA VAL A 87 -15.02 3.17 6.72
C VAL A 87 -14.07 4.08 7.52
N GLY A 88 -14.66 4.86 8.45
CA GLY A 88 -13.93 5.84 9.24
C GLY A 88 -13.17 5.23 10.42
N GLU A 89 -12.93 6.03 11.46
CA GLU A 89 -12.11 5.65 12.63
C GLU A 89 -12.79 4.68 13.64
N ALA A 90 -13.90 4.00 13.29
CA ALA A 90 -14.71 3.28 14.27
C ALA A 90 -15.32 1.96 13.78
N ALA A 91 -15.18 0.92 14.63
CA ALA A 91 -15.70 -0.44 14.49
C ALA A 91 -17.09 -0.51 13.82
N THR A 92 -17.14 -1.11 12.63
CA THR A 92 -18.29 -1.09 11.72
C THR A 92 -18.61 -2.49 11.19
N THR A 93 -19.90 -2.80 11.05
CA THR A 93 -20.36 -4.00 10.37
C THR A 93 -20.63 -3.70 8.90
N ILE A 94 -19.95 -4.37 7.98
CA ILE A 94 -20.02 -4.19 6.53
C ILE A 94 -20.69 -5.40 5.88
N PHE A 95 -21.82 -5.19 5.21
CA PHE A 95 -22.46 -6.16 4.31
C PHE A 95 -22.27 -5.67 2.87
N ALA A 96 -21.22 -6.12 2.21
CA ALA A 96 -20.89 -5.62 0.89
C ALA A 96 -21.80 -6.19 -0.22
N GLY A 97 -22.30 -7.42 -0.10
CA GLY A 97 -23.17 -8.08 -1.10
C GLY A 97 -22.41 -8.73 -2.26
N GLU A 98 -23.10 -9.35 -3.23
CA GLU A 98 -22.43 -10.02 -4.37
C GLU A 98 -21.71 -9.05 -5.33
N GLY A 99 -20.64 -9.52 -5.97
CA GLY A 99 -19.80 -8.77 -6.92
C GLY A 99 -18.43 -8.40 -6.34
N HIS A 100 -17.47 -8.01 -7.20
CA HIS A 100 -16.08 -7.76 -6.79
C HIS A 100 -15.97 -6.49 -5.93
N LYS A 101 -15.59 -6.62 -4.66
CA LYS A 101 -15.48 -5.52 -3.70
C LYS A 101 -14.03 -5.08 -3.48
N ILE A 102 -13.85 -3.80 -3.17
CA ILE A 102 -12.64 -3.23 -2.60
C ILE A 102 -13.04 -2.60 -1.26
N ILE A 103 -12.54 -3.11 -0.14
CA ILE A 103 -12.97 -2.77 1.21
C ILE A 103 -11.76 -2.36 2.06
N THR A 104 -11.81 -1.16 2.63
CA THR A 104 -10.88 -0.64 3.63
C THR A 104 -11.61 -0.46 4.96
N GLY A 105 -11.19 -1.19 5.99
CA GLY A 105 -11.75 -1.23 7.34
C GLY A 105 -11.29 -0.08 8.23
N SER A 106 -11.84 -0.02 9.44
CA SER A 106 -11.51 0.97 10.46
C SER A 106 -10.31 0.52 11.34
N PRO A 107 -9.65 1.41 12.09
CA PRO A 107 -8.72 1.03 13.16
C PRO A 107 -9.40 0.46 14.42
N GLY A 108 -10.62 -0.10 14.30
CA GLY A 108 -11.35 -0.74 15.39
C GLY A 108 -12.08 -2.00 14.91
N ASP A 109 -12.48 -2.85 15.87
CA ASP A 109 -13.05 -4.19 15.66
C ASP A 109 -14.21 -4.28 14.61
N ASP A 110 -13.88 -4.40 13.33
CA ASP A 110 -14.84 -4.47 12.23
C ASP A 110 -15.45 -5.88 12.08
N THR A 111 -16.54 -5.97 11.32
CA THR A 111 -17.12 -7.25 10.89
C THR A 111 -17.59 -7.15 9.45
N ILE A 112 -16.90 -7.82 8.52
CA ILE A 112 -17.00 -7.64 7.07
C ILE A 112 -17.54 -8.92 6.42
N TYR A 113 -18.62 -8.80 5.65
CA TYR A 113 -19.21 -9.85 4.82
C TYR A 113 -19.15 -9.42 3.34
N ALA A 114 -18.30 -10.06 2.52
CA ALA A 114 -18.18 -9.75 1.09
C ALA A 114 -18.96 -10.71 0.15
N GLU A 115 -19.48 -11.81 0.70
CA GLU A 115 -20.38 -12.78 0.05
C GLU A 115 -19.84 -13.53 -1.18
N ALA A 116 -19.74 -12.89 -2.35
CA ALA A 116 -19.40 -13.57 -3.61
C ALA A 116 -18.77 -12.64 -4.64
N GLY A 117 -17.45 -12.51 -4.57
CA GLY A 117 -16.62 -11.76 -5.50
C GLY A 117 -15.16 -12.25 -5.50
N ASN A 118 -14.29 -11.53 -6.22
CA ASN A 118 -12.85 -11.79 -6.20
C ASN A 118 -12.19 -10.67 -5.40
N ASP A 119 -12.44 -10.62 -4.11
CA ASP A 119 -12.49 -9.36 -3.37
C ASP A 119 -11.15 -8.91 -2.82
N ILE A 120 -11.00 -7.61 -2.61
CA ILE A 120 -9.82 -7.00 -2.01
C ILE A 120 -10.28 -6.39 -0.68
N ILE A 121 -9.85 -6.98 0.43
CA ILE A 121 -10.25 -6.59 1.79
C ILE A 121 -8.99 -6.28 2.57
N ASN A 122 -8.87 -5.06 3.07
CA ASN A 122 -7.95 -4.69 4.14
C ASN A 122 -8.81 -4.23 5.32
N ALA A 123 -8.83 -4.96 6.44
CA ALA A 123 -9.61 -4.62 7.63
C ALA A 123 -8.89 -3.63 8.59
N SER A 124 -7.76 -3.06 8.18
CA SER A 124 -6.98 -2.05 8.93
C SER A 124 -6.40 -2.56 10.27
N GLU A 125 -6.84 -2.08 11.43
CA GLU A 125 -6.36 -2.53 12.76
C GLU A 125 -7.57 -2.81 13.67
N GLY A 126 -7.42 -3.64 14.69
CA GLY A 126 -8.53 -4.06 15.56
C GLY A 126 -8.76 -5.57 15.51
N ASN A 127 -9.73 -6.07 16.28
CA ASN A 127 -10.03 -7.50 16.40
C ASN A 127 -11.12 -7.89 15.39
N ASN A 128 -10.72 -7.99 14.12
CA ASN A 128 -11.61 -7.99 12.98
C ASN A 128 -12.25 -9.35 12.69
N ARG A 129 -13.43 -9.33 12.05
CA ARG A 129 -14.13 -10.54 11.58
C ARG A 129 -14.41 -10.46 10.09
N VAL A 130 -13.63 -11.15 9.27
CA VAL A 130 -13.76 -11.13 7.80
C VAL A 130 -14.36 -12.44 7.28
N PHE A 131 -15.43 -12.32 6.51
CA PHE A 131 -16.08 -13.39 5.76
C PHE A 131 -16.06 -13.01 4.27
N ALA A 132 -15.01 -13.41 3.54
CA ALA A 132 -14.85 -13.01 2.15
C ALA A 132 -15.87 -13.75 1.25
N GLY A 133 -15.96 -15.07 1.36
CA GLY A 133 -17.06 -15.87 0.81
C GLY A 133 -16.66 -16.75 -0.38
N LYS A 134 -16.90 -16.30 -1.62
CA LYS A 134 -16.69 -17.09 -2.84
C LYS A 134 -16.06 -16.33 -3.99
N GLY A 135 -14.93 -16.86 -4.45
CA GLY A 135 -14.06 -16.33 -5.49
C GLY A 135 -12.63 -16.20 -4.97
N ASN A 136 -11.73 -15.66 -5.77
CA ASN A 136 -10.30 -15.57 -5.42
C ASN A 136 -10.03 -14.22 -4.75
N ASN A 137 -10.02 -14.21 -3.42
CA ASN A 137 -9.94 -13.01 -2.59
C ASN A 137 -8.50 -12.67 -2.17
N ARG A 138 -8.32 -11.44 -1.68
CA ARG A 138 -7.11 -10.94 -1.03
C ARG A 138 -7.52 -10.28 0.28
N VAL A 139 -7.17 -10.90 1.39
CA VAL A 139 -7.55 -10.45 2.74
C VAL A 139 -6.30 -10.04 3.53
N VAL A 140 -6.32 -8.82 4.04
CA VAL A 140 -5.42 -8.26 5.06
C VAL A 140 -6.26 -7.89 6.28
N THR A 141 -5.82 -8.17 7.51
CA THR A 141 -6.52 -7.72 8.74
C THR A 141 -5.65 -6.96 9.76
N GLY A 142 -4.33 -6.93 9.55
CA GLY A 142 -3.40 -5.97 10.10
C GLY A 142 -2.85 -6.32 11.48
N SER A 143 -3.49 -5.85 12.55
CA SER A 143 -3.06 -6.14 13.92
C SER A 143 -4.20 -6.06 14.95
N GLY A 144 -4.24 -7.06 15.83
CA GLY A 144 -5.39 -7.42 16.66
C GLY A 144 -5.62 -8.94 16.56
N ASN A 145 -6.53 -9.49 17.37
CA ASN A 145 -6.80 -10.93 17.34
C ASN A 145 -7.94 -11.22 16.35
N ASP A 146 -7.59 -11.57 15.12
CA ASP A 146 -8.52 -11.59 14.00
C ASP A 146 -9.23 -12.94 13.80
N PHE A 147 -10.39 -12.89 13.13
CA PHE A 147 -11.08 -14.06 12.62
C PHE A 147 -11.34 -13.91 11.12
N VAL A 148 -10.77 -14.81 10.31
CA VAL A 148 -10.94 -14.82 8.85
C VAL A 148 -11.55 -16.13 8.38
N THR A 149 -12.64 -16.06 7.63
CA THR A 149 -13.12 -17.14 6.75
C THR A 149 -13.05 -16.65 5.31
N ALA A 150 -12.09 -17.16 4.53
CA ALA A 150 -11.91 -16.73 3.14
C ALA A 150 -12.94 -17.43 2.23
N GLY A 151 -13.00 -18.76 2.26
CA GLY A 151 -14.20 -19.55 1.97
C GLY A 151 -14.06 -20.50 0.78
N GLY A 152 -13.95 -19.98 -0.44
CA GLY A 152 -14.05 -20.79 -1.65
C GLY A 152 -13.48 -20.13 -2.91
N GLY A 153 -12.18 -20.26 -3.12
CA GLY A 153 -11.40 -19.84 -4.28
C GLY A 153 -9.90 -19.97 -4.00
N ASP A 154 -9.03 -19.56 -4.91
CA ASP A 154 -7.59 -19.48 -4.61
C ASP A 154 -7.29 -18.18 -3.86
N ASP A 155 -7.47 -18.18 -2.54
CA ASP A 155 -7.40 -16.97 -1.70
C ASP A 155 -5.96 -16.61 -1.27
N GLN A 156 -5.71 -15.31 -1.06
CA GLN A 156 -4.52 -14.78 -0.40
C GLN A 156 -4.91 -14.18 0.96
N ILE A 157 -4.39 -14.71 2.06
CA ILE A 157 -4.75 -14.33 3.43
C ILE A 157 -3.50 -13.88 4.20
N TYR A 158 -3.59 -12.70 4.80
CA TYR A 158 -2.56 -12.07 5.63
C TYR A 158 -3.19 -11.49 6.89
N THR A 159 -3.09 -12.14 8.05
CA THR A 159 -3.72 -11.56 9.26
C THR A 159 -2.80 -10.53 9.89
N GLY A 160 -1.66 -10.91 10.45
CA GLY A 160 -0.53 -10.01 10.71
C GLY A 160 0.09 -10.17 12.09
N ALA A 161 -0.49 -9.50 13.09
CA ALA A 161 0.05 -9.49 14.46
C ALA A 161 -1.06 -9.58 15.51
N GLY A 162 -1.24 -10.79 16.07
CA GLY A 162 -2.22 -11.13 17.09
C GLY A 162 -2.38 -12.65 17.23
N ASP A 163 -3.26 -13.10 18.12
CA ASP A 163 -3.62 -14.51 18.23
C ASP A 163 -4.77 -14.85 17.26
N ASP A 164 -4.43 -15.09 15.99
CA ASP A 164 -5.40 -15.11 14.88
C ASP A 164 -6.11 -16.45 14.65
N ASN A 165 -7.30 -16.41 14.02
CA ASN A 165 -8.07 -17.59 13.67
C ASN A 165 -8.48 -17.58 12.19
N ILE A 166 -7.86 -18.43 11.38
CA ILE A 166 -8.01 -18.46 9.92
C ILE A 166 -8.66 -19.78 9.48
N ASN A 167 -9.71 -19.68 8.68
CA ASN A 167 -10.26 -20.77 7.89
C ASN A 167 -10.20 -20.40 6.41
N ALA A 168 -9.25 -20.99 5.67
CA ALA A 168 -9.05 -20.65 4.26
C ALA A 168 -10.15 -21.28 3.39
N GLY A 169 -10.33 -22.60 3.41
CA GLY A 169 -11.52 -23.25 2.85
C GLY A 169 -11.24 -24.07 1.58
N ASP A 170 -12.06 -23.93 0.54
CA ASP A 170 -11.92 -24.71 -0.69
C ASP A 170 -11.12 -23.95 -1.76
N GLY A 171 -9.92 -24.41 -2.11
CA GLY A 171 -9.08 -23.80 -3.16
C GLY A 171 -7.58 -23.89 -2.86
N ASN A 172 -6.71 -23.28 -3.67
CA ASN A 172 -5.25 -23.33 -3.46
C ASN A 172 -4.76 -22.08 -2.73
N ASN A 173 -4.91 -22.06 -1.41
CA ASN A 173 -4.78 -20.85 -0.61
C ASN A 173 -3.32 -20.51 -0.27
N PHE A 174 -3.03 -19.22 -0.13
CA PHE A 174 -1.78 -18.70 0.40
C PHE A 174 -2.05 -17.96 1.70
N ILE A 175 -1.46 -18.45 2.80
CA ILE A 175 -1.77 -18.03 4.17
C ILE A 175 -0.48 -17.58 4.84
N LYS A 176 -0.33 -16.28 5.13
CA LYS A 176 0.64 -15.78 6.11
C LYS A 176 -0.15 -15.32 7.33
N PRO A 177 -0.21 -16.10 8.42
CA PRO A 177 -0.89 -15.64 9.64
C PRO A 177 -0.07 -14.49 10.24
N GLY A 178 1.05 -14.77 10.90
CA GLY A 178 2.13 -13.79 11.04
C GLY A 178 2.95 -13.96 12.31
N THR A 179 2.63 -13.16 13.33
CA THR A 179 3.25 -13.23 14.66
C THR A 179 2.20 -13.28 15.76
N GLY A 180 2.06 -14.45 16.39
CA GLY A 180 1.18 -14.73 17.52
C GLY A 180 0.84 -16.22 17.60
N ASN A 181 -0.19 -16.59 18.38
CA ASN A 181 -0.58 -17.98 18.61
C ASN A 181 -1.70 -18.44 17.67
N ASP A 182 -1.41 -18.39 16.38
CA ASP A 182 -2.38 -18.52 15.30
C ASP A 182 -3.03 -19.91 15.22
N ALA A 183 -4.30 -19.98 14.84
CA ALA A 183 -5.04 -21.20 14.54
C ALA A 183 -5.47 -21.20 13.06
N VAL A 184 -4.89 -22.09 12.25
CA VAL A 184 -5.10 -22.13 10.78
C VAL A 184 -5.77 -23.45 10.37
N SER A 185 -6.98 -23.38 9.84
CA SER A 185 -7.66 -24.44 9.10
C SER A 185 -7.45 -24.21 7.60
N VAL A 186 -6.68 -25.09 6.94
CA VAL A 186 -6.39 -24.92 5.50
C VAL A 186 -7.61 -25.26 4.62
N GLY A 187 -8.32 -26.34 4.92
CA GLY A 187 -9.47 -26.80 4.13
C GLY A 187 -9.10 -27.82 3.06
N ASN A 188 -9.45 -27.56 1.79
CA ASN A 188 -9.26 -28.48 0.66
C ASN A 188 -8.47 -27.80 -0.46
N GLY A 189 -7.16 -28.06 -0.55
CA GLY A 189 -6.31 -27.39 -1.54
C GLY A 189 -5.02 -28.09 -1.93
N ASN A 190 -4.10 -27.26 -2.42
CA ASN A 190 -2.66 -27.46 -2.36
C ASN A 190 -2.08 -26.24 -1.63
N ASP A 191 -2.42 -26.13 -0.34
CA ASP A 191 -2.34 -24.89 0.43
C ASP A 191 -0.91 -24.53 0.83
N GLN A 192 -0.64 -23.24 1.05
CA GLN A 192 0.69 -22.73 1.39
C GLN A 192 0.68 -21.86 2.63
N ILE A 193 1.32 -22.32 3.70
CA ILE A 193 1.40 -21.59 4.98
C ILE A 193 2.80 -21.01 5.16
N ILE A 194 2.88 -19.71 5.46
CA ILE A 194 4.14 -19.00 5.69
C ILE A 194 4.44 -18.96 7.17
N LEU A 195 5.53 -19.59 7.58
CA LEU A 195 6.03 -19.55 8.96
C LEU A 195 7.13 -18.50 9.08
N GLU A 196 6.96 -17.55 9.98
CA GLU A 196 8.01 -16.62 10.43
C GLU A 196 8.51 -17.05 11.83
N ALA A 197 9.64 -16.53 12.28
CA ALA A 197 10.03 -16.56 13.69
C ALA A 197 9.53 -15.31 14.42
N GLY A 198 9.12 -15.47 15.67
CA GLY A 198 8.61 -14.38 16.52
C GLY A 198 8.30 -14.86 17.93
N GLU A 199 7.43 -14.15 18.64
CA GLU A 199 6.71 -14.71 19.79
C GLU A 199 5.40 -15.34 19.27
N GLY A 200 5.06 -16.54 19.74
CA GLY A 200 3.88 -17.29 19.29
C GLY A 200 4.20 -18.61 18.57
N SER A 201 3.18 -19.24 17.97
CA SER A 201 3.31 -20.47 17.15
C SER A 201 2.03 -20.78 16.37
N VAL A 202 2.14 -21.23 15.10
CA VAL A 202 0.99 -21.56 14.24
C VAL A 202 0.46 -22.97 14.49
N THR A 203 -0.75 -23.12 15.02
CA THR A 203 -1.45 -24.42 15.12
C THR A 203 -2.25 -24.68 13.85
N VAL A 204 -1.87 -25.72 13.08
CA VAL A 204 -2.45 -25.99 11.75
C VAL A 204 -3.35 -27.23 11.78
N PHE A 205 -4.58 -27.10 11.28
CA PHE A 205 -5.59 -28.15 11.14
C PHE A 205 -5.85 -28.47 9.66
N GLY A 206 -6.23 -29.72 9.35
CA GLY A 206 -6.59 -30.17 8.01
C GLY A 206 -5.42 -30.53 7.07
N PHE A 207 -4.20 -30.12 7.41
CA PHE A 207 -3.01 -30.16 6.55
C PHE A 207 -2.74 -31.53 5.88
N ASN A 208 -2.79 -31.55 4.56
CA ASN A 208 -2.52 -32.69 3.70
C ASN A 208 -1.06 -32.69 3.22
N ALA A 209 -0.20 -33.46 3.89
CA ALA A 209 1.24 -33.55 3.61
C ALA A 209 1.65 -34.12 2.22
N ILE A 210 0.71 -34.32 1.29
CA ILE A 210 0.96 -34.62 -0.13
C ILE A 210 0.72 -33.39 -1.02
N ALA A 211 -0.23 -32.53 -0.67
CA ALA A 211 -0.65 -31.36 -1.45
C ALA A 211 -0.06 -30.05 -0.89
N ASP A 212 -0.13 -29.91 0.43
CA ASP A 212 0.11 -28.65 1.13
C ASP A 212 1.59 -28.47 1.50
N LYS A 213 2.00 -27.20 1.65
CA LYS A 213 3.39 -26.80 1.85
C LYS A 213 3.49 -25.80 2.98
N LEU A 214 4.38 -26.06 3.92
CA LEU A 214 4.93 -25.01 4.76
C LEU A 214 6.04 -24.30 3.97
N ARG A 215 6.14 -22.99 4.16
CA ARG A 215 7.17 -22.16 3.54
C ARG A 215 7.83 -21.34 4.62
N LEU A 216 9.14 -21.19 4.50
CA LEU A 216 9.91 -20.38 5.44
C LEU A 216 9.83 -18.92 5.00
N GLY A 217 9.29 -18.08 5.87
CA GLY A 217 9.45 -16.64 5.82
C GLY A 217 10.92 -16.23 5.97
N GLY A 218 11.25 -14.98 5.64
CA GLY A 218 12.65 -14.57 5.55
C GLY A 218 13.39 -14.60 6.90
N SER A 219 12.66 -14.48 8.02
CA SER A 219 13.20 -14.53 9.39
C SER A 219 13.85 -15.88 9.74
N LEU A 220 13.57 -16.90 8.94
CA LEU A 220 14.09 -18.27 9.04
C LEU A 220 15.23 -18.55 8.04
N VAL A 221 15.61 -17.58 7.19
CA VAL A 221 16.69 -17.74 6.22
C VAL A 221 18.02 -18.01 6.95
N GLY A 222 18.62 -19.17 6.65
CA GLY A 222 19.84 -19.63 7.31
C GLY A 222 19.64 -20.25 8.70
N LYS A 223 18.43 -20.21 9.27
CA LYS A 223 18.11 -20.99 10.48
C LYS A 223 17.97 -22.48 10.13
N SER A 224 18.37 -23.35 11.06
CA SER A 224 18.16 -24.79 10.93
C SER A 224 16.78 -25.17 11.44
N ILE A 225 15.93 -25.72 10.57
CA ILE A 225 14.59 -26.19 10.92
C ILE A 225 14.63 -27.67 11.29
N SER A 226 13.88 -28.05 12.34
CA SER A 226 13.68 -29.42 12.78
C SER A 226 12.19 -29.78 12.81
N LEU A 227 11.90 -31.06 12.60
CA LEU A 227 10.55 -31.63 12.60
C LEU A 227 10.48 -32.77 13.63
N VAL A 228 9.58 -32.66 14.60
CA VAL A 228 9.44 -33.61 15.71
C VAL A 228 8.01 -34.13 15.78
N THR A 229 7.80 -35.44 15.78
CA THR A 229 6.45 -35.99 16.09
C THR A 229 6.23 -35.99 17.59
N GLU A 230 5.15 -35.37 18.05
CA GLU A 230 4.70 -35.44 19.44
C GLU A 230 3.18 -35.63 19.50
N LEU A 231 2.73 -36.67 20.21
CA LEU A 231 1.31 -37.03 20.40
C LEU A 231 0.48 -37.09 19.09
N GLY A 232 1.09 -37.52 17.98
CA GLY A 232 0.46 -37.64 16.67
C GLY A 232 0.56 -36.40 15.77
N ASN A 233 1.10 -35.30 16.29
CA ASN A 233 1.27 -34.02 15.59
C ASN A 233 2.73 -33.84 15.15
N THR A 234 2.99 -33.02 14.14
CA THR A 234 4.35 -32.61 13.75
C THR A 234 4.63 -31.19 14.26
N LEU A 235 5.59 -31.05 15.16
CA LEU A 235 6.09 -29.77 15.64
C LEU A 235 7.24 -29.31 14.73
N VAL A 236 7.19 -28.04 14.31
CA VAL A 236 8.17 -27.39 13.43
C VAL A 236 8.95 -26.38 14.26
N LYS A 237 10.28 -26.52 14.37
CA LYS A 237 11.09 -25.70 15.30
C LYS A 237 12.37 -25.15 14.67
N ALA A 238 12.75 -23.92 15.04
CA ALA A 238 13.97 -23.24 14.63
C ALA A 238 14.96 -23.05 15.80
N GLY A 239 15.48 -24.16 16.32
CA GLY A 239 16.14 -24.19 17.63
C GLY A 239 15.11 -24.46 18.72
N ASP A 240 15.07 -23.64 19.76
CA ASP A 240 14.08 -23.72 20.84
C ASP A 240 12.72 -23.09 20.44
N ASP A 241 12.74 -22.21 19.43
CA ASP A 241 11.60 -21.53 18.80
C ASP A 241 10.61 -22.53 18.16
N LEU A 242 9.33 -22.47 18.52
CA LEU A 242 8.26 -23.34 18.01
C LEU A 242 7.43 -22.58 16.97
N LEU A 243 7.73 -22.82 15.69
CA LEU A 243 7.10 -22.12 14.58
C LEU A 243 5.68 -22.60 14.32
N ALA A 244 5.45 -23.91 14.40
CA ALA A 244 4.13 -24.49 14.14
C ALA A 244 3.91 -25.86 14.80
N THR A 245 2.64 -26.18 15.05
CA THR A 245 2.15 -27.51 15.41
C THR A 245 1.14 -27.99 14.37
N ILE A 246 1.55 -28.90 13.48
CA ILE A 246 0.69 -29.49 12.45
C ILE A 246 -0.09 -30.66 13.05
N LYS A 247 -1.40 -30.48 13.21
CA LYS A 247 -2.30 -31.41 13.89
C LYS A 247 -2.46 -32.71 13.11
N ASP A 248 -2.34 -33.82 13.83
CA ASP A 248 -2.69 -35.17 13.36
C ASP A 248 -1.90 -35.68 12.12
N VAL A 249 -0.83 -34.95 11.76
CA VAL A 249 0.19 -35.34 10.76
C VAL A 249 1.42 -35.87 11.48
N ALA A 250 1.72 -37.17 11.34
CA ALA A 250 2.95 -37.78 11.87
C ALA A 250 4.14 -37.69 10.88
N THR A 251 5.36 -37.52 11.39
CA THR A 251 6.56 -37.34 10.55
C THR A 251 6.96 -38.61 9.79
N GLY A 252 6.50 -38.73 8.54
CA GLY A 252 6.96 -39.75 7.58
C GLY A 252 7.25 -39.23 6.16
N VAL A 253 6.88 -37.97 5.85
CA VAL A 253 6.89 -37.41 4.48
C VAL A 253 7.94 -36.28 4.34
N GLN A 254 9.10 -36.46 4.98
CA GLN A 254 10.10 -35.41 5.29
C GLN A 254 10.93 -34.87 4.10
N LYS A 255 10.31 -34.66 2.93
CA LYS A 255 10.90 -33.90 1.81
C LYS A 255 9.92 -32.97 1.06
N ALA A 256 8.61 -33.12 1.23
CA ALA A 256 7.62 -32.23 0.59
C ALA A 256 7.20 -31.06 1.49
N LEU A 257 7.23 -31.28 2.81
CA LEU A 257 6.62 -30.41 3.83
C LEU A 257 7.14 -28.97 3.89
N ILE A 258 8.40 -28.71 3.54
CA ILE A 258 9.01 -27.37 3.60
C ILE A 258 9.70 -27.04 2.28
N SER A 259 9.21 -26.01 1.57
CA SER A 259 9.89 -25.49 0.38
C SER A 259 10.70 -24.22 0.70
N ALA A 260 12.02 -24.35 0.75
CA ALA A 260 12.95 -23.24 1.00
C ALA A 260 13.52 -22.60 -0.30
N ASP A 261 13.63 -23.37 -1.38
CA ASP A 261 14.37 -22.97 -2.59
C ASP A 261 13.60 -22.06 -3.56
N ILE A 262 12.29 -21.86 -3.34
CA ILE A 262 11.44 -21.03 -4.20
C ILE A 262 11.17 -19.69 -3.49
N PRO A 263 11.59 -18.54 -4.05
CA PRO A 263 11.25 -17.23 -3.51
C PRO A 263 9.74 -17.07 -3.34
N LEU A 264 9.34 -16.57 -2.17
CA LEU A 264 7.95 -16.45 -1.71
C LEU A 264 7.02 -15.90 -2.80
N TYR A 265 7.41 -14.77 -3.38
CA TYR A 265 6.70 -14.13 -4.48
C TYR A 265 7.38 -14.32 -5.83
N ARG A 266 6.54 -14.48 -6.86
CA ARG A 266 6.84 -14.13 -8.24
C ARG A 266 5.97 -12.96 -8.66
N TYR A 267 6.38 -12.30 -9.73
CA TYR A 267 5.72 -11.09 -10.22
C TYR A 267 5.29 -11.22 -11.67
N GLN A 268 4.05 -10.83 -11.96
CA GLN A 268 3.59 -10.56 -13.32
C GLN A 268 3.80 -9.07 -13.61
N ALA A 269 4.68 -8.76 -14.56
CA ALA A 269 4.87 -7.39 -15.00
C ALA A 269 3.78 -6.97 -15.99
N ILE A 270 3.06 -5.90 -15.65
CA ILE A 270 1.97 -5.29 -16.43
C ILE A 270 2.44 -3.87 -16.80
N ASP A 271 2.60 -3.59 -18.09
CA ASP A 271 2.97 -2.24 -18.58
C ASP A 271 1.80 -1.28 -18.31
N LEU A 272 2.09 -0.13 -17.70
CA LEU A 272 1.05 0.85 -17.37
C LEU A 272 0.61 1.66 -18.59
N GLY A 273 1.43 1.77 -19.63
CA GLY A 273 1.23 2.69 -20.75
C GLY A 273 2.00 4.00 -20.60
N ALA A 274 1.46 5.10 -21.15
CA ALA A 274 2.01 6.46 -21.10
C ALA A 274 1.01 7.49 -21.66
N ILE A 275 1.26 8.80 -21.43
CA ILE A 275 0.50 9.91 -22.04
C ILE A 275 0.92 10.14 -23.49
N ALA A 276 2.22 10.30 -23.75
CA ALA A 276 2.73 10.53 -25.10
C ALA A 276 2.60 9.26 -25.97
N PRO A 277 2.26 9.35 -27.27
CA PRO A 277 2.24 8.20 -28.18
C PRO A 277 3.61 7.53 -28.38
N THR A 278 4.71 8.26 -28.14
CA THR A 278 6.07 7.69 -28.05
C THR A 278 6.28 6.96 -26.72
N GLY A 279 5.63 7.46 -25.66
CA GLY A 279 5.53 6.95 -24.29
C GLY A 279 6.83 6.70 -23.51
N ASN A 280 7.96 7.15 -24.07
CA ASN A 280 9.22 7.20 -23.34
C ASN A 280 9.10 8.09 -22.10
N ALA A 281 9.92 7.83 -21.09
CA ALA A 281 9.97 8.60 -19.83
C ALA A 281 8.66 8.58 -19.02
N THR A 282 8.07 7.38 -18.88
CA THR A 282 7.03 7.11 -17.88
C THR A 282 7.67 6.47 -16.65
N GLN A 283 7.35 7.00 -15.46
CA GLN A 283 7.87 6.56 -14.16
C GLN A 283 6.72 6.48 -13.15
N ALA A 284 6.51 5.31 -12.55
CA ALA A 284 5.63 5.14 -11.40
C ALA A 284 6.36 5.57 -10.12
N ASN A 285 5.65 6.21 -9.21
CA ASN A 285 6.19 6.80 -7.98
C ASN A 285 5.61 6.15 -6.72
N ALA A 286 4.31 5.80 -6.69
CA ALA A 286 3.67 5.11 -5.56
C ALA A 286 2.52 4.19 -6.01
N ILE A 287 2.08 3.32 -5.09
CA ILE A 287 0.99 2.34 -5.24
C ILE A 287 0.21 2.25 -3.92
N ASN A 288 -1.11 2.05 -3.99
CA ASN A 288 -1.96 1.80 -2.82
C ASN A 288 -2.48 0.34 -2.79
N ASP A 289 -3.22 -0.05 -1.75
CA ASP A 289 -3.76 -1.42 -1.59
C ASP A 289 -4.81 -1.77 -2.65
N GLN A 290 -5.54 -0.78 -3.18
CA GLN A 290 -6.41 -0.96 -4.35
C GLN A 290 -5.63 -1.33 -5.64
N GLY A 291 -4.29 -1.25 -5.62
CA GLY A 291 -3.42 -1.46 -6.77
C GLY A 291 -3.44 -0.31 -7.78
N GLN A 292 -3.98 0.86 -7.40
CA GLN A 292 -3.86 2.07 -8.19
C GLN A 292 -2.41 2.59 -8.11
N ILE A 293 -1.87 3.09 -9.22
CA ILE A 293 -0.49 3.58 -9.31
C ILE A 293 -0.46 5.02 -9.78
N VAL A 294 0.25 5.87 -9.06
CA VAL A 294 0.53 7.25 -9.49
C VAL A 294 1.97 7.40 -9.97
N GLY A 295 2.18 8.32 -10.90
CA GLY A 295 3.52 8.69 -11.34
C GLY A 295 3.52 9.85 -12.31
N ARG A 296 4.63 10.01 -13.04
CA ARG A 296 4.78 11.01 -14.11
C ARG A 296 5.02 10.37 -15.47
N SER A 297 4.46 10.98 -16.50
CA SER A 297 4.72 10.67 -17.92
C SER A 297 5.05 11.95 -18.66
N GLN A 298 5.91 11.86 -19.67
CA GLN A 298 6.03 12.95 -20.64
C GLN A 298 4.75 13.11 -21.46
N THR A 299 4.39 14.36 -21.74
CA THR A 299 3.37 14.74 -22.72
C THR A 299 3.95 14.78 -24.13
N THR A 300 3.10 14.87 -25.16
CA THR A 300 3.56 15.20 -26.52
C THR A 300 4.29 16.55 -26.53
N GLU A 301 5.34 16.68 -27.36
CA GLU A 301 6.08 17.93 -27.56
C GLU A 301 5.17 19.01 -28.16
N VAL A 302 5.04 20.16 -27.48
CA VAL A 302 4.38 21.35 -28.04
C VAL A 302 5.44 22.22 -28.69
N SER A 303 5.32 22.42 -30.00
CA SER A 303 6.34 22.99 -30.89
C SER A 303 7.03 24.23 -30.33
N GLY A 304 8.34 24.12 -30.09
CA GLY A 304 9.18 25.20 -29.56
C GLY A 304 9.22 25.32 -28.03
N THR A 305 8.52 24.45 -27.28
CA THR A 305 8.53 24.46 -25.79
C THR A 305 9.02 23.16 -25.14
N GLY A 306 9.33 22.12 -25.94
CA GLY A 306 9.85 20.84 -25.45
C GLY A 306 8.78 19.92 -24.83
N PHE A 307 9.25 18.88 -24.14
CA PHE A 307 8.43 17.94 -23.39
C PHE A 307 8.08 18.49 -22.00
N ARG A 308 6.89 18.18 -21.50
CA ARG A 308 6.47 18.46 -20.12
C ARG A 308 6.14 17.17 -19.40
N ASN A 309 6.19 17.19 -18.06
CA ASN A 309 5.85 16.04 -17.23
C ASN A 309 4.48 16.26 -16.60
N GLN A 310 3.54 15.35 -16.88
CA GLN A 310 2.20 15.37 -16.32
C GLN A 310 2.04 14.18 -15.36
N GLY A 311 1.45 14.46 -14.20
CA GLY A 311 1.02 13.44 -13.26
C GLY A 311 -0.03 12.52 -13.88
N PHE A 312 0.03 11.24 -13.58
CA PHE A 312 -0.95 10.25 -14.02
C PHE A 312 -1.45 9.42 -12.83
N ILE A 313 -2.63 8.84 -13.04
CA ILE A 313 -3.21 7.75 -12.24
C ILE A 313 -3.45 6.57 -13.18
N TRP A 314 -3.00 5.38 -12.80
CA TRP A 314 -3.38 4.12 -13.40
C TRP A 314 -4.33 3.42 -12.44
N GLU A 315 -5.57 3.20 -12.87
CA GLU A 315 -6.62 2.57 -12.06
C GLU A 315 -7.41 1.58 -12.92
N ASN A 316 -7.69 0.38 -12.40
CA ASN A 316 -8.48 -0.66 -13.08
C ASN A 316 -8.01 -1.01 -14.51
N GLY A 317 -6.69 -0.97 -14.78
CA GLY A 317 -6.14 -1.19 -16.12
C GLY A 317 -6.15 0.02 -17.05
N VAL A 318 -6.73 1.15 -16.63
CA VAL A 318 -6.84 2.39 -17.41
C VAL A 318 -5.81 3.40 -16.92
N PHE A 319 -4.97 3.86 -17.85
CA PHE A 319 -4.04 4.96 -17.63
C PHE A 319 -4.73 6.30 -17.92
N LYS A 320 -4.80 7.20 -16.94
CA LYS A 320 -5.39 8.54 -17.06
C LYS A 320 -4.37 9.64 -16.69
N PRO A 321 -4.24 10.73 -17.48
CA PRO A 321 -3.55 11.92 -17.03
C PRO A 321 -4.37 12.66 -15.96
N LEU A 322 -3.74 13.15 -14.89
CA LEU A 322 -4.38 13.98 -13.87
C LEU A 322 -4.58 15.42 -14.37
N THR A 323 -5.59 16.12 -13.85
CA THR A 323 -5.80 17.54 -14.17
C THR A 323 -4.60 18.38 -13.72
N SER A 324 -4.23 19.35 -14.55
CA SER A 324 -3.27 20.40 -14.21
C SER A 324 -3.93 21.70 -13.75
N THR A 325 -5.26 21.76 -13.72
CA THR A 325 -6.03 22.96 -13.35
C THR A 325 -6.84 22.68 -12.10
N GLY A 326 -6.69 23.55 -11.09
CA GLY A 326 -7.26 23.36 -9.76
C GLY A 326 -7.48 24.67 -9.00
N VAL A 327 -8.09 24.60 -7.82
CA VAL A 327 -8.36 25.77 -6.97
C VAL A 327 -7.14 26.08 -6.10
N LYS A 328 -6.77 27.37 -6.01
CA LYS A 328 -5.62 27.84 -5.24
C LYS A 328 -6.01 28.17 -3.79
N ASN A 329 -5.47 27.40 -2.85
CA ASN A 329 -5.70 27.50 -1.41
C ASN A 329 -4.43 27.99 -0.68
N GLY A 330 -4.59 28.80 0.36
CA GLY A 330 -3.48 29.50 1.04
C GLY A 330 -3.52 31.01 0.77
N GLY A 331 -3.24 31.82 1.80
CA GLY A 331 -3.64 33.23 1.91
C GLY A 331 -2.86 34.26 1.09
N GLY A 332 -2.42 33.90 -0.12
CA GLY A 332 -1.82 34.80 -1.10
C GLY A 332 -2.84 35.59 -1.94
N LEU A 333 -2.36 36.25 -2.99
CA LEU A 333 -3.24 36.71 -4.06
C LEU A 333 -3.79 35.50 -4.82
N LEU A 334 -5.02 35.63 -5.33
CA LEU A 334 -5.76 34.58 -6.07
C LEU A 334 -6.22 33.38 -5.21
N THR A 335 -6.32 33.51 -3.88
CA THR A 335 -6.99 32.49 -3.04
C THR A 335 -8.43 32.27 -3.49
N GLY A 336 -8.81 31.01 -3.74
CA GLY A 336 -10.12 30.63 -4.26
C GLY A 336 -10.27 30.74 -5.79
N GLU A 337 -9.24 31.17 -6.51
CA GLU A 337 -9.26 31.19 -7.99
C GLU A 337 -8.77 29.87 -8.59
N SER A 338 -9.18 29.60 -9.83
CA SER A 338 -8.74 28.43 -10.60
C SER A 338 -7.45 28.74 -11.36
N VAL A 339 -6.43 27.89 -11.19
CA VAL A 339 -5.07 28.09 -11.75
C VAL A 339 -4.61 26.84 -12.48
N THR A 340 -4.09 27.00 -13.70
CA THR A 340 -3.48 25.92 -14.50
C THR A 340 -1.96 25.87 -14.30
N GLN A 341 -1.47 24.77 -13.75
CA GLN A 341 -0.05 24.52 -13.49
C GLN A 341 0.75 24.36 -14.79
N ARG A 342 1.77 25.21 -14.96
CA ARG A 342 2.54 25.30 -16.22
C ARG A 342 3.40 24.07 -16.48
N GLY A 343 3.83 23.37 -15.43
CA GLY A 343 4.55 22.10 -15.53
C GLY A 343 3.78 20.99 -16.24
N GLY A 344 2.44 21.09 -16.33
CA GLY A 344 1.57 20.09 -16.96
C GLY A 344 0.84 19.18 -15.98
N GLY A 345 0.82 19.49 -14.68
CA GLY A 345 0.25 18.63 -13.64
C GLY A 345 1.30 17.97 -12.74
N GLY A 346 2.60 18.17 -13.02
CA GLY A 346 3.64 18.02 -12.00
C GLY A 346 4.11 16.60 -11.71
N PHE A 347 4.65 16.45 -10.49
CA PHE A 347 5.17 15.21 -9.91
C PHE A 347 4.19 14.75 -8.82
N THR A 348 3.48 13.65 -9.06
CA THR A 348 2.80 12.92 -7.98
C THR A 348 3.84 12.21 -7.12
N ALA A 349 3.71 12.29 -5.80
CA ALA A 349 4.63 11.69 -4.86
C ALA A 349 4.05 10.40 -4.25
N ALA A 350 2.78 10.46 -3.80
CA ALA A 350 2.10 9.39 -3.08
C ALA A 350 0.60 9.33 -3.38
N ILE A 351 -0.03 8.21 -3.03
CA ILE A 351 -1.47 7.96 -3.11
C ILE A 351 -1.88 7.09 -1.92
N ASN A 352 -2.97 7.46 -1.23
CA ASN A 352 -3.52 6.69 -0.11
C ASN A 352 -4.62 5.71 -0.57
N ASP A 353 -5.13 4.86 0.31
CA ASP A 353 -6.14 3.85 -0.01
C ASP A 353 -7.54 4.44 -0.27
N LEU A 354 -7.77 5.70 0.12
CA LEU A 354 -8.94 6.50 -0.30
C LEU A 354 -8.81 7.04 -1.73
N GLY A 355 -7.66 6.87 -2.38
CA GLY A 355 -7.37 7.40 -3.72
C GLY A 355 -7.05 8.90 -3.76
N SER A 356 -6.82 9.56 -2.63
CA SER A 356 -6.28 10.92 -2.60
C SER A 356 -4.78 10.91 -2.92
N ILE A 357 -4.33 11.84 -3.75
CA ILE A 357 -2.99 11.86 -4.34
C ILE A 357 -2.25 13.13 -3.93
N ALA A 358 -1.05 12.98 -3.35
CA ALA A 358 -0.18 14.10 -3.00
C ALA A 358 0.93 14.30 -4.05
N GLY A 359 1.37 15.54 -4.28
CA GLY A 359 2.45 15.85 -5.22
C GLY A 359 2.87 17.32 -5.27
N THR A 360 3.62 17.72 -6.30
CA THR A 360 4.16 19.09 -6.47
C THR A 360 4.22 19.56 -7.93
N SER A 361 4.22 20.88 -8.17
CA SER A 361 4.62 21.42 -9.49
C SER A 361 5.07 22.89 -9.49
N ASP A 362 5.95 23.24 -10.44
CA ASP A 362 6.25 24.60 -10.91
C ASP A 362 4.98 25.43 -11.23
N GLU A 363 4.74 26.49 -10.45
CA GLU A 363 3.78 27.56 -10.80
C GLU A 363 4.30 28.37 -12.02
N ILE A 364 5.62 28.62 -12.09
CA ILE A 364 6.26 29.40 -13.15
C ILE A 364 7.42 28.62 -13.79
N ALA A 365 7.20 28.17 -15.03
CA ALA A 365 8.23 27.49 -15.83
C ALA A 365 9.57 28.27 -15.85
N GLY A 366 10.64 27.64 -15.37
CA GLY A 366 11.97 28.24 -15.27
C GLY A 366 12.23 29.07 -14.00
N ARG A 367 11.40 28.96 -12.96
CA ARG A 367 11.66 29.50 -11.62
C ARG A 367 11.31 28.47 -10.55
N ALA A 368 12.21 28.30 -9.59
CA ALA A 368 11.97 27.60 -8.33
C ALA A 368 10.71 28.15 -7.63
N THR A 369 9.56 27.51 -7.89
CA THR A 369 8.21 27.94 -7.51
C THR A 369 7.27 26.73 -7.37
N ASP A 370 7.80 25.60 -6.87
CA ASP A 370 7.00 24.41 -6.58
C ASP A 370 5.86 24.71 -5.58
N ARG A 371 4.68 24.15 -5.83
CA ARG A 371 3.50 24.21 -4.94
C ARG A 371 3.06 22.82 -4.54
N GLY A 372 2.55 22.68 -3.32
CA GLY A 372 1.95 21.41 -2.86
C GLY A 372 0.63 21.16 -3.59
N LEU A 373 0.46 19.98 -4.13
CA LEU A 373 -0.72 19.56 -4.90
C LEU A 373 -1.41 18.40 -4.18
N LEU A 374 -2.72 18.51 -4.03
CA LEU A 374 -3.58 17.44 -3.57
C LEU A 374 -4.66 17.21 -4.63
N TRP A 375 -4.72 16.01 -5.22
CA TRP A 375 -5.87 15.60 -6.02
C TRP A 375 -6.79 14.71 -5.20
N GLN A 376 -8.09 14.93 -5.34
CA GLN A 376 -9.13 14.12 -4.70
C GLN A 376 -10.20 13.78 -5.74
N LYS A 377 -10.86 12.63 -5.59
CA LYS A 377 -11.85 12.16 -6.57
C LYS A 377 -13.19 12.87 -6.36
N GLY A 378 -13.64 13.61 -7.36
CA GLY A 378 -14.92 14.32 -7.37
C GLY A 378 -16.11 13.39 -7.54
N ALA A 379 -17.32 13.93 -7.37
CA ALA A 379 -18.57 13.17 -7.50
C ALA A 379 -18.86 12.68 -8.93
N ASP A 380 -18.15 13.17 -9.95
CA ASP A 380 -18.19 12.67 -11.32
C ASP A 380 -17.17 11.55 -11.61
N GLY A 381 -16.33 11.20 -10.63
CA GLY A 381 -15.28 10.19 -10.75
C GLY A 381 -13.97 10.70 -11.38
N GLU A 382 -13.89 11.99 -11.73
CA GLU A 382 -12.64 12.64 -12.15
C GLU A 382 -11.87 13.19 -10.95
N TYR A 383 -10.60 13.58 -11.17
CA TYR A 383 -9.72 14.06 -10.09
C TYR A 383 -9.70 15.59 -10.05
N GLU A 384 -10.30 16.18 -9.03
CA GLU A 384 -10.21 17.61 -8.72
C GLU A 384 -8.86 17.94 -8.08
N LEU A 385 -8.27 19.10 -8.41
CA LEU A 385 -6.97 19.53 -7.89
C LEU A 385 -7.12 20.72 -6.92
N GLN A 386 -6.48 20.61 -5.77
CA GLN A 386 -6.22 21.70 -4.83
C GLN A 386 -4.72 22.06 -4.83
N ILE A 387 -4.43 23.36 -4.93
CA ILE A 387 -3.06 23.91 -5.03
C ILE A 387 -2.75 24.68 -3.74
N THR A 388 -1.81 24.20 -2.94
CA THR A 388 -1.40 24.83 -1.67
C THR A 388 -0.28 25.86 -1.90
N ASP A 389 -0.58 27.12 -1.67
CA ASP A 389 0.32 28.27 -1.81
C ASP A 389 0.69 28.89 -0.47
N LEU A 390 1.95 28.69 -0.05
CA LEU A 390 2.45 29.11 1.25
C LEU A 390 3.41 30.30 1.12
N PRO A 391 3.36 31.30 2.03
CA PRO A 391 4.26 32.45 2.00
C PRO A 391 5.75 32.07 2.11
N GLY A 392 6.41 31.90 0.97
CA GLY A 392 7.80 31.47 0.87
C GLY A 392 8.24 31.37 -0.59
N VAL A 393 9.07 30.38 -0.89
CA VAL A 393 9.59 30.11 -2.25
C VAL A 393 8.89 28.88 -2.85
N GLU A 394 8.92 27.76 -2.13
CA GLU A 394 8.49 26.44 -2.62
C GLU A 394 7.81 25.62 -1.51
N THR A 395 6.87 24.76 -1.89
CA THR A 395 6.17 23.84 -0.99
C THR A 395 6.08 22.47 -1.63
N TYR A 396 6.55 21.45 -0.90
CA TYR A 396 6.57 20.06 -1.33
C TYR A 396 5.67 19.21 -0.44
N PHE A 397 4.79 18.42 -1.04
CA PHE A 397 4.14 17.28 -0.41
C PHE A 397 4.84 16.01 -0.91
N PHE A 398 5.22 15.13 0.01
CA PHE A 398 5.98 13.91 -0.31
C PHE A 398 5.20 12.63 -0.03
N ASP A 399 4.28 12.65 0.93
CA ASP A 399 3.51 11.46 1.32
C ASP A 399 2.15 11.79 1.95
N ILE A 400 1.21 10.83 1.96
CA ILE A 400 -0.17 10.99 2.45
C ILE A 400 -0.73 9.69 3.03
N ASN A 401 -1.24 9.73 4.26
CA ASN A 401 -1.86 8.57 4.94
C ASN A 401 -3.38 8.47 4.68
N ASN A 402 -4.03 7.41 5.17
CA ASN A 402 -5.47 7.18 4.96
C ASN A 402 -6.37 8.21 5.68
N GLN A 403 -5.89 8.91 6.72
CA GLN A 403 -6.55 10.08 7.32
C GLN A 403 -6.44 11.36 6.47
N ASN A 404 -5.80 11.29 5.29
CA ASN A 404 -5.45 12.42 4.42
C ASN A 404 -4.51 13.46 5.10
N GLN A 405 -3.73 13.03 6.09
CA GLN A 405 -2.64 13.83 6.63
C GLN A 405 -1.43 13.71 5.70
N ILE A 406 -0.76 14.83 5.43
CA ILE A 406 0.28 14.92 4.40
C ILE A 406 1.62 15.28 5.04
N ALA A 407 2.69 14.53 4.74
CA ALA A 407 4.06 14.87 5.09
C ALA A 407 4.71 15.76 4.01
N GLY A 408 5.47 16.77 4.42
CA GLY A 408 6.05 17.71 3.47
C GLY A 408 7.21 18.57 3.95
N ARG A 409 7.63 19.48 3.06
CA ARG A 409 8.70 20.46 3.29
C ARG A 409 8.35 21.81 2.67
N HIS A 410 8.49 22.86 3.46
CA HIS A 410 8.38 24.23 2.97
C HIS A 410 9.79 24.85 2.85
N ILE A 411 10.01 25.66 1.81
CA ILE A 411 11.25 26.39 1.58
C ILE A 411 10.95 27.88 1.66
N TYR A 412 11.55 28.55 2.64
CA TYR A 412 11.38 29.99 2.86
C TYR A 412 12.71 30.73 2.69
N GLN A 413 12.61 31.97 2.18
CA GLN A 413 13.74 32.88 2.11
C GLN A 413 13.36 34.20 2.80
N PRO A 414 14.13 34.66 3.81
CA PRO A 414 13.93 35.98 4.40
C PRO A 414 14.07 37.09 3.36
N SER A 415 13.26 38.14 3.48
CA SER A 415 13.20 39.25 2.52
C SER A 415 14.49 40.08 2.41
N SER A 416 15.45 39.90 3.32
CA SER A 416 16.84 40.35 3.19
C SER A 416 17.69 39.31 2.45
N GLY A 417 17.94 39.57 1.16
CA GLY A 417 18.62 38.70 0.19
C GLY A 417 20.11 38.38 0.43
N THR A 418 20.58 38.44 1.67
CA THR A 418 21.87 37.92 2.14
C THR A 418 21.73 36.63 2.95
N THR A 419 20.51 36.27 3.35
CA THR A 419 20.23 35.05 4.11
C THR A 419 19.99 33.88 3.16
N PRO A 420 20.65 32.71 3.35
CA PRO A 420 20.32 31.50 2.62
C PRO A 420 18.84 31.12 2.81
N ALA A 421 18.23 30.56 1.76
CA ALA A 421 16.92 29.91 1.90
C ALA A 421 17.05 28.69 2.82
N ARG A 422 16.13 28.57 3.77
CA ARG A 422 16.04 27.47 4.75
C ARG A 422 14.86 26.58 4.41
N THR A 423 14.96 25.30 4.76
CA THR A 423 13.85 24.34 4.61
C THR A 423 13.34 23.88 5.97
N ARG A 424 12.03 23.69 6.08
CA ARG A 424 11.36 23.26 7.32
C ARG A 424 10.42 22.08 7.04
N PRO A 425 10.44 21.01 7.85
CA PRO A 425 9.47 19.93 7.77
C PRO A 425 8.09 20.40 8.30
N PHE A 426 7.02 19.89 7.71
CA PHE A 426 5.65 20.14 8.17
C PHE A 426 4.76 18.92 7.97
N SER A 427 3.62 18.90 8.66
CA SER A 427 2.46 18.09 8.27
C SER A 427 1.28 18.99 7.86
N VAL A 428 0.42 18.51 6.95
CA VAL A 428 -0.94 19.05 6.77
C VAL A 428 -1.91 18.11 7.47
N ASP A 429 -2.85 18.66 8.23
CA ASP A 429 -3.87 17.92 8.98
C ASP A 429 -5.18 18.73 8.89
N GLN A 430 -6.22 18.15 8.28
CA GLN A 430 -7.49 18.84 7.98
C GLN A 430 -7.33 20.22 7.27
N GLY A 431 -6.31 20.35 6.41
CA GLY A 431 -5.96 21.61 5.72
C GLY A 431 -5.17 22.61 6.55
N PHE A 432 -4.97 22.38 7.86
CA PHE A 432 -4.07 23.16 8.70
C PHE A 432 -2.64 22.67 8.56
N ILE A 433 -1.68 23.60 8.49
CA ILE A 433 -0.25 23.29 8.37
C ILE A 433 0.42 23.41 9.73
N ASN A 434 1.01 22.31 10.15
CA ASN A 434 1.66 22.13 11.44
C ASN A 434 3.17 22.03 11.23
N PRO A 435 3.96 23.07 11.59
CA PRO A 435 5.42 22.98 11.54
C PRO A 435 5.92 21.89 12.47
N LEU A 436 6.81 21.03 11.98
CA LEU A 436 7.42 19.97 12.78
C LEU A 436 8.68 20.50 13.50
N PRO A 437 8.97 20.09 14.76
CA PRO A 437 10.18 20.51 15.46
C PRO A 437 11.47 20.09 14.75
N ASP A 438 12.51 20.91 14.85
CA ASP A 438 13.87 20.59 14.39
C ASP A 438 14.92 21.11 15.38
N LEU A 439 16.18 20.75 15.14
CA LEU A 439 17.33 21.09 15.99
C LEU A 439 17.85 22.53 15.75
N GLY A 440 17.06 23.41 15.11
CA GLY A 440 17.41 24.82 14.84
C GLY A 440 18.17 25.06 13.53
N GLY A 441 18.49 23.99 12.81
CA GLY A 441 19.29 23.97 11.60
C GLY A 441 18.71 24.68 10.36
N ASP A 442 19.47 24.63 9.26
CA ASP A 442 19.13 25.25 7.98
C ASP A 442 18.27 24.37 7.06
N THR A 443 18.28 23.06 7.29
CA THR A 443 17.59 22.05 6.47
C THR A 443 16.78 21.05 7.30
N GLY A 444 15.62 20.70 6.77
CA GLY A 444 14.74 19.63 7.26
C GLY A 444 13.67 19.27 6.25
N THR A 445 13.25 18.00 6.24
CA THR A 445 12.28 17.41 5.29
C THR A 445 11.51 16.29 6.01
N ALA A 446 10.17 16.29 5.94
CA ALA A 446 9.37 15.10 6.24
C ALA A 446 9.08 14.36 4.93
N ASN A 447 9.35 13.05 4.90
CA ASN A 447 9.35 12.23 3.68
C ASN A 447 8.22 11.18 3.64
N GLY A 448 7.76 10.70 4.80
CA GLY A 448 6.76 9.64 4.90
C GLY A 448 5.90 9.75 6.16
N ILE A 449 4.68 9.20 6.13
CA ILE A 449 3.69 9.25 7.23
C ILE A 449 2.82 7.98 7.25
N ASN A 450 2.73 7.31 8.41
CA ASN A 450 1.86 6.15 8.59
C ASN A 450 0.42 6.55 9.01
N ASN A 451 -0.50 5.59 9.10
CA ASN A 451 -1.91 5.83 9.45
C ASN A 451 -2.10 6.19 10.94
N LYS A 452 -1.11 5.90 11.79
CA LYS A 452 -1.02 6.44 13.17
C LYS A 452 -0.59 7.91 13.22
N GLY A 453 -0.31 8.54 12.08
CA GLY A 453 0.12 9.93 11.99
C GLY A 453 1.55 10.17 12.49
N VAL A 454 2.35 9.11 12.59
CA VAL A 454 3.80 9.17 12.88
C VAL A 454 4.52 9.48 11.57
N ILE A 455 5.41 10.47 11.61
CA ILE A 455 6.06 11.04 10.43
C ILE A 455 7.57 10.77 10.51
N VAL A 456 8.22 10.49 9.38
CA VAL A 456 9.68 10.31 9.31
C VAL A 456 10.33 11.16 8.23
N GLY A 457 11.64 11.41 8.37
CA GLY A 457 12.37 12.23 7.43
C GLY A 457 13.85 12.44 7.78
N GLN A 458 14.35 13.65 7.52
CA GLN A 458 15.67 14.08 7.99
C GLN A 458 15.69 15.54 8.42
N ILE A 459 16.64 15.87 9.30
CA ILE A 459 16.95 17.23 9.76
C ILE A 459 18.46 17.46 9.85
N ASP A 460 18.88 18.70 9.67
CA ASP A 460 20.20 19.19 10.08
C ASP A 460 20.42 18.91 11.59
N SER A 461 21.60 18.37 11.90
CA SER A 461 21.95 17.84 13.23
C SER A 461 23.09 18.56 13.95
N ASP A 462 23.83 19.45 13.28
CA ASP A 462 24.89 20.26 13.92
C ASP A 462 24.52 21.75 14.05
N GLY A 463 23.46 22.20 13.35
CA GLY A 463 22.94 23.56 13.42
C GLY A 463 23.80 24.59 12.67
N LEU A 464 24.81 24.14 11.92
CA LEU A 464 25.64 24.98 11.06
C LEU A 464 24.98 25.12 9.70
N ASN A 465 25.11 26.31 9.10
CA ASN A 465 24.54 26.59 7.78
C ASN A 465 25.41 26.00 6.65
N ASP A 466 25.68 24.69 6.66
CA ASP A 466 26.53 24.01 5.66
C ASP A 466 25.78 23.04 4.71
N LYS A 467 24.56 22.62 5.08
CA LYS A 467 23.64 21.76 4.31
C LYS A 467 24.04 20.29 4.16
N THR A 468 25.04 19.80 4.89
CA THR A 468 25.58 18.45 4.69
C THR A 468 25.21 17.44 5.78
N VAL A 469 25.27 17.81 7.07
CA VAL A 469 25.17 16.84 8.19
C VAL A 469 23.72 16.59 8.64
N ASN A 470 22.98 15.81 7.85
CA ASN A 470 21.60 15.44 8.13
C ASN A 470 21.50 14.14 8.95
N THR A 471 20.66 14.12 9.99
CA THR A 471 20.28 12.94 10.76
C THR A 471 18.88 12.44 10.39
N ALA A 472 18.62 11.14 10.54
CA ALA A 472 17.28 10.59 10.35
C ALA A 472 16.37 10.98 11.52
N ALA A 473 15.14 11.41 11.21
CA ALA A 473 14.21 11.96 12.19
C ALA A 473 12.86 11.22 12.18
N LEU A 474 12.23 11.15 13.35
CA LEU A 474 10.86 10.69 13.56
C LEU A 474 10.09 11.73 14.38
N TRP A 475 8.82 11.96 14.04
CA TRP A 475 7.92 12.86 14.75
C TRP A 475 6.59 12.16 15.10
N GLU A 476 6.19 12.24 16.36
CA GLU A 476 4.98 11.62 16.88
C GLU A 476 4.19 12.61 17.75
N LYS A 477 2.86 12.60 17.70
CA LYS A 477 2.00 13.46 18.52
C LYS A 477 1.99 12.95 19.97
N GLY A 478 2.56 13.74 20.89
CA GLY A 478 2.45 13.46 22.32
C GLY A 478 1.03 13.67 22.87
N ALA A 479 0.82 13.30 24.14
CA ALA A 479 -0.48 13.40 24.82
C ALA A 479 -1.04 14.84 24.97
N ASP A 480 -0.28 15.87 24.60
CA ASP A 480 -0.73 17.27 24.49
C ASP A 480 -1.10 17.70 23.05
N GLY A 481 -1.16 16.73 22.13
CA GLY A 481 -1.48 16.91 20.71
C GLY A 481 -0.34 17.47 19.84
N LYS A 482 0.84 17.73 20.40
CA LYS A 482 1.97 18.31 19.67
C LYS A 482 2.96 17.24 19.22
N TYR A 483 3.51 17.42 18.03
CA TYR A 483 4.63 16.60 17.56
C TYR A 483 5.86 16.78 18.46
N GLN A 484 6.43 15.66 18.88
CA GLN A 484 7.72 15.54 19.56
C GLN A 484 8.72 14.93 18.57
N LEU A 485 9.96 15.42 18.59
CA LEU A 485 11.04 14.95 17.70
C LEU A 485 11.88 13.88 18.40
N THR A 486 12.06 12.75 17.73
CA THR A 486 13.08 11.75 18.04
C THR A 486 14.17 11.78 16.95
N ASP A 487 15.41 12.01 17.36
CA ASP A 487 16.59 11.84 16.50
C ASP A 487 17.00 10.36 16.49
N LEU A 488 16.96 9.73 15.31
CA LEU A 488 17.35 8.33 15.11
C LEU A 488 18.86 8.17 14.85
N GLY A 489 19.57 9.28 14.58
CA GLY A 489 21.00 9.33 14.32
C GLY A 489 21.40 9.19 12.85
N ASN A 490 22.65 9.57 12.55
CA ASN A 490 23.32 9.31 11.26
C ASN A 490 23.85 7.87 11.13
N PHE A 491 23.71 7.06 12.19
CA PHE A 491 24.20 5.68 12.31
C PHE A 491 25.69 5.48 11.95
N GLY A 492 26.54 6.46 12.25
CA GLY A 492 27.98 6.42 11.99
C GLY A 492 28.39 6.74 10.54
N ALA A 493 27.47 7.26 9.72
CA ALA A 493 27.75 7.83 8.41
C ALA A 493 27.83 9.36 8.46
N GLU A 494 28.12 10.02 7.34
CA GLU A 494 28.11 11.51 7.27
C GLU A 494 26.67 12.05 7.39
N GLY A 495 25.68 11.30 6.92
CA GLY A 495 24.27 11.58 7.20
C GLY A 495 23.34 10.38 6.98
N ALA A 496 22.09 10.53 7.42
CA ALA A 496 21.01 9.57 7.22
C ALA A 496 19.72 10.25 6.77
N ILE A 497 18.93 9.52 6.00
CA ILE A 497 17.59 9.90 5.56
C ILE A 497 16.65 8.76 5.91
N ALA A 498 15.65 9.00 6.75
CA ALA A 498 14.47 8.15 6.82
C ALA A 498 13.51 8.54 5.68
N ARG A 499 13.04 7.56 4.94
CA ARG A 499 12.26 7.73 3.70
C ARG A 499 10.77 7.56 3.93
N ASP A 500 10.40 6.58 4.73
CA ASP A 500 9.04 6.03 4.83
C ASP A 500 8.92 5.10 6.06
N ILE A 501 7.70 4.84 6.54
CA ILE A 501 7.36 4.21 7.83
C ILE A 501 6.03 3.45 7.74
N ASN A 502 5.93 2.27 8.34
CA ASN A 502 4.67 1.52 8.46
C ASN A 502 4.03 1.67 9.87
N ASP A 503 2.83 1.15 10.08
CA ASP A 503 2.09 1.28 11.35
C ASP A 503 2.62 0.40 12.48
N ALA A 504 3.50 -0.56 12.16
CA ALA A 504 4.35 -1.26 13.14
C ALA A 504 5.57 -0.44 13.59
N GLY A 505 5.73 0.80 13.10
CA GLY A 505 6.84 1.69 13.47
C GLY A 505 8.20 1.33 12.84
N GLN A 506 8.22 0.44 11.85
CA GLN A 506 9.42 0.10 11.09
C GLN A 506 9.76 1.25 10.14
N VAL A 507 10.94 1.85 10.30
CA VAL A 507 11.37 3.04 9.54
C VAL A 507 12.43 2.64 8.51
N ILE A 508 12.17 2.87 7.23
CA ILE A 508 13.15 2.60 6.17
C ILE A 508 13.90 3.85 5.75
N GLY A 509 15.10 3.67 5.21
CA GLY A 509 15.92 4.80 4.77
C GLY A 509 17.23 4.42 4.11
N TRP A 510 18.14 5.38 4.01
CA TRP A 510 19.53 5.13 3.65
C TRP A 510 20.48 6.06 4.41
N THR A 511 21.66 5.53 4.75
CA THR A 511 22.81 6.37 5.14
C THR A 511 23.57 6.82 3.90
N ALA A 512 24.17 8.00 3.95
CA ALA A 512 24.98 8.60 2.90
C ALA A 512 26.38 8.98 3.41
N GLY A 513 27.38 8.97 2.52
CA GLY A 513 28.73 9.43 2.84
C GLY A 513 29.59 9.64 1.60
N GLY A 514 30.44 10.67 1.63
CA GLY A 514 31.21 11.18 0.50
C GLY A 514 30.38 12.07 -0.42
N THR A 515 31.06 13.00 -1.09
CA THR A 515 30.45 13.91 -2.07
C THR A 515 30.82 13.56 -3.51
N GLY A 516 30.01 13.99 -4.49
CA GLY A 516 30.32 13.88 -5.92
C GLY A 516 30.44 12.42 -6.42
N ALA A 517 31.40 12.16 -7.31
CA ALA A 517 31.59 10.84 -7.95
C ALA A 517 32.03 9.70 -6.99
N THR A 518 32.43 10.06 -5.77
CA THR A 518 32.79 9.18 -4.65
C THR A 518 31.69 9.03 -3.61
N ALA A 519 30.53 9.68 -3.79
CA ALA A 519 29.39 9.51 -2.90
C ALA A 519 28.90 8.06 -2.87
N THR A 520 28.52 7.62 -1.67
CA THR A 520 28.01 6.29 -1.37
C THR A 520 26.67 6.40 -0.65
N SER A 521 25.84 5.37 -0.78
CA SER A 521 24.66 5.21 0.07
C SER A 521 24.40 3.74 0.39
N SER A 522 23.80 3.47 1.55
CA SER A 522 23.47 2.12 1.99
C SER A 522 22.05 2.07 2.58
N PRO A 523 21.15 1.24 2.04
CA PRO A 523 19.76 1.16 2.49
C PRO A 523 19.67 0.48 3.87
N PHE A 524 18.73 0.94 4.69
CA PHE A 524 18.47 0.40 6.02
C PHE A 524 16.98 0.26 6.33
N LEU A 525 16.71 -0.63 7.28
CA LEU A 525 15.52 -0.68 8.12
C LEU A 525 15.96 -0.31 9.55
N TRP A 526 15.18 0.50 10.24
CA TRP A 526 15.29 0.74 11.67
C TRP A 526 14.06 0.16 12.35
N GLN A 527 14.29 -0.64 13.39
CA GLN A 527 13.27 -1.35 14.16
C GLN A 527 13.83 -1.62 15.57
N ASP A 528 13.01 -1.55 16.61
CA ASP A 528 13.36 -1.89 18.00
C ASP A 528 14.64 -1.18 18.50
N GLY A 529 14.83 0.08 18.07
CA GLY A 529 16.00 0.89 18.39
C GLY A 529 17.27 0.57 17.58
N GLN A 530 17.24 -0.44 16.70
CA GLN A 530 18.41 -0.96 15.97
C GLN A 530 18.35 -0.70 14.47
N LYS A 531 19.51 -0.40 13.86
CA LYS A 531 19.68 -0.32 12.40
C LYS A 531 20.03 -1.69 11.83
N ILE A 532 19.16 -2.19 10.95
CA ILE A 532 19.37 -3.35 10.08
C ILE A 532 19.82 -2.85 8.71
N ASN A 533 20.97 -3.34 8.21
CA ASN A 533 21.43 -3.05 6.84
C ASN A 533 20.75 -4.01 5.85
N LEU A 534 20.12 -3.50 4.79
CA LEU A 534 19.39 -4.34 3.83
C LEU A 534 20.32 -5.04 2.81
N GLY A 535 21.56 -4.57 2.69
CA GLY A 535 22.59 -5.08 1.77
C GLY A 535 22.76 -4.24 0.50
N SER A 536 23.58 -4.76 -0.42
CA SER A 536 23.87 -4.17 -1.74
C SER A 536 24.21 -5.28 -2.75
N PHE A 537 23.92 -5.06 -4.03
CA PHE A 537 24.35 -5.95 -5.13
C PHE A 537 25.84 -5.75 -5.52
N GLY A 538 26.63 -5.09 -4.66
CA GLY A 538 28.07 -4.86 -4.84
C GLY A 538 28.43 -3.49 -5.45
N GLY A 539 27.44 -2.63 -5.68
CA GLY A 539 27.63 -1.25 -6.10
C GLY A 539 27.76 -0.26 -4.95
N ALA A 540 28.09 0.99 -5.30
CA ALA A 540 28.41 2.06 -4.33
C ALA A 540 27.19 2.78 -3.73
N THR A 541 26.02 2.66 -4.35
CA THR A 541 24.79 3.30 -3.87
C THR A 541 23.61 2.33 -3.85
N GLY A 542 22.74 2.52 -2.88
CA GLY A 542 21.40 1.93 -2.80
C GLY A 542 20.49 2.77 -1.92
N GLN A 543 19.20 2.76 -2.22
CA GLN A 543 18.16 3.52 -1.52
C GLN A 543 16.89 2.69 -1.42
N THR A 544 16.17 2.85 -0.31
CA THR A 544 14.79 2.37 -0.14
C THR A 544 13.81 3.36 -0.77
N ALA A 545 12.58 2.92 -1.04
CA ALA A 545 11.56 3.74 -1.69
C ALA A 545 10.17 3.61 -1.05
N GLY A 546 9.80 2.41 -0.58
CA GLY A 546 8.58 2.16 0.21
C GLY A 546 8.66 0.88 1.08
N ILE A 547 7.88 0.81 2.15
CA ILE A 547 7.67 -0.34 3.05
C ILE A 547 6.17 -0.69 3.17
N ASN A 548 5.83 -1.97 3.36
CA ASN A 548 4.44 -2.39 3.67
C ASN A 548 4.29 -2.88 5.13
N GLN A 549 3.06 -3.11 5.60
CA GLN A 549 2.80 -3.53 7.00
C GLN A 549 3.48 -4.87 7.35
N PHE A 550 3.75 -5.72 6.36
CA PHE A 550 4.44 -7.01 6.54
C PHE A 550 5.98 -6.92 6.51
N GLY A 551 6.54 -5.71 6.63
CA GLY A 551 7.98 -5.45 6.70
C GLY A 551 8.73 -5.70 5.40
N GLN A 552 8.03 -5.79 4.26
CA GLN A 552 8.68 -5.90 2.95
C GLN A 552 9.10 -4.51 2.47
N VAL A 553 10.35 -4.38 2.00
CA VAL A 553 10.95 -3.09 1.63
C VAL A 553 11.39 -3.10 0.19
N VAL A 554 11.04 -2.08 -0.59
CA VAL A 554 11.45 -1.94 -1.99
C VAL A 554 12.38 -0.75 -2.22
N GLY A 555 13.09 -0.76 -3.34
CA GLY A 555 13.98 0.32 -3.73
C GLY A 555 14.91 -0.05 -4.88
N TYR A 556 16.14 0.42 -4.82
CA TYR A 556 17.19 0.01 -5.76
C TYR A 556 18.58 -0.09 -5.11
N SER A 557 19.42 -0.94 -5.68
CA SER A 557 20.85 -1.00 -5.39
C SER A 557 21.61 -1.03 -6.70
N GLN A 558 22.77 -0.39 -6.73
CA GLN A 558 23.74 -0.62 -7.79
C GLN A 558 24.37 -2.00 -7.66
N ASP A 559 24.67 -2.62 -8.80
CA ASP A 559 25.55 -3.76 -8.92
C ASP A 559 27.03 -3.34 -9.05
N SER A 560 27.93 -4.33 -9.11
CA SER A 560 29.38 -4.11 -9.21
C SER A 560 29.84 -3.37 -10.47
N VAL A 561 28.98 -3.17 -11.48
CA VAL A 561 29.27 -2.36 -12.68
C VAL A 561 28.54 -1.01 -12.67
N ARG A 562 28.03 -0.59 -11.51
CA ARG A 562 27.27 0.66 -11.27
C ARG A 562 25.99 0.76 -12.10
N GLN A 563 25.35 -0.37 -12.45
CA GLN A 563 23.99 -0.35 -13.00
C GLN A 563 22.98 -0.46 -11.87
N ASP A 564 21.97 0.41 -11.87
CA ASP A 564 20.91 0.41 -10.87
C ASP A 564 19.94 -0.76 -11.11
N ARG A 565 19.62 -1.51 -10.06
CA ARG A 565 18.76 -2.70 -10.10
C ARG A 565 17.63 -2.54 -9.09
N ALA A 566 16.38 -2.68 -9.54
CA ALA A 566 15.22 -2.68 -8.65
C ALA A 566 15.26 -3.88 -7.69
N PHE A 567 15.06 -3.66 -6.38
CA PHE A 567 15.01 -4.75 -5.40
C PHE A 567 13.67 -4.83 -4.67
N VAL A 568 13.37 -6.03 -4.19
CA VAL A 568 12.58 -6.24 -2.98
C VAL A 568 13.48 -6.88 -1.93
N TRP A 569 13.59 -6.26 -0.76
CA TRP A 569 14.07 -6.87 0.46
C TRP A 569 12.85 -7.51 1.12
N ASN A 570 12.95 -8.80 1.38
CA ASN A 570 12.03 -9.47 2.28
C ASN A 570 12.89 -10.19 3.31
N ASN A 571 12.94 -9.60 4.50
CA ASN A 571 13.30 -10.24 5.75
C ASN A 571 14.67 -10.95 5.66
N GLY A 572 15.73 -10.15 5.74
CA GLY A 572 17.14 -10.55 5.75
C GLY A 572 17.90 -10.35 4.43
N THR A 573 17.25 -10.36 3.25
CA THR A 573 17.97 -10.28 1.96
C THR A 573 17.25 -9.44 0.89
N ILE A 574 17.99 -8.57 0.19
CA ILE A 574 17.56 -7.98 -1.09
C ILE A 574 17.59 -9.03 -2.22
N LYS A 575 16.58 -9.01 -3.08
CA LYS A 575 16.46 -9.85 -4.28
C LYS A 575 16.15 -8.96 -5.48
N ASP A 576 16.89 -9.15 -6.57
CA ASP A 576 16.71 -8.38 -7.81
C ASP A 576 15.37 -8.75 -8.46
N LEU A 577 14.47 -7.77 -8.62
CA LEU A 577 13.15 -7.98 -9.20
C LEU A 577 13.21 -8.48 -10.65
N ASN A 578 14.30 -8.20 -11.38
CA ASN A 578 14.55 -8.77 -12.71
C ASN A 578 14.73 -10.31 -12.70
N SER A 579 14.91 -10.92 -11.51
CA SER A 579 14.97 -12.37 -11.31
C SER A 579 13.68 -12.97 -10.71
N LEU A 580 12.73 -12.12 -10.30
CA LEU A 580 11.47 -12.54 -9.67
C LEU A 580 10.25 -12.34 -10.59
N VAL A 581 10.37 -11.54 -11.66
CA VAL A 581 9.39 -11.50 -12.75
C VAL A 581 9.39 -12.81 -13.54
N THR A 582 8.21 -13.38 -13.82
CA THR A 582 8.11 -14.65 -14.58
C THR A 582 8.39 -14.50 -16.07
N THR A 583 7.99 -13.37 -16.64
CA THR A 583 8.33 -12.95 -17.99
C THR A 583 9.11 -11.64 -17.89
N ASN A 584 10.24 -11.54 -18.60
CA ASN A 584 11.02 -10.30 -18.65
C ASN A 584 10.17 -9.16 -19.23
N PRO A 585 10.05 -8.00 -18.55
CA PRO A 585 9.39 -6.82 -19.09
C PRO A 585 9.97 -6.44 -20.46
N SER A 586 9.11 -6.01 -21.39
CA SER A 586 9.54 -5.59 -22.73
C SER A 586 8.60 -4.53 -23.29
N PHE A 587 9.14 -3.65 -24.14
CA PHE A 587 8.38 -2.62 -24.83
C PHE A 587 8.90 -2.47 -26.26
N ASN A 588 7.99 -2.40 -27.26
CA ASN A 588 8.33 -2.38 -28.69
C ASN A 588 9.36 -3.44 -29.12
N GLY A 589 9.31 -4.64 -28.54
CA GLY A 589 10.22 -5.75 -28.83
C GLY A 589 11.60 -5.67 -28.13
N SER A 590 11.92 -4.55 -27.47
CA SER A 590 13.13 -4.42 -26.64
C SER A 590 12.86 -4.89 -25.21
N LYS A 591 13.78 -5.66 -24.62
CA LYS A 591 13.73 -5.96 -23.17
C LYS A 591 13.89 -4.66 -22.38
N VAL A 592 13.08 -4.51 -21.33
CA VAL A 592 13.24 -3.52 -20.27
C VAL A 592 13.92 -4.18 -19.07
N THR A 593 14.89 -3.48 -18.48
CA THR A 593 15.51 -3.86 -17.19
C THR A 593 14.94 -2.95 -16.10
N LEU A 594 14.39 -3.53 -15.03
CA LEU A 594 13.83 -2.79 -13.89
C LEU A 594 14.96 -2.17 -13.07
N THR A 595 15.00 -0.84 -13.01
CA THR A 595 16.06 -0.05 -12.36
C THR A 595 15.60 0.66 -11.09
N ARG A 596 14.29 0.80 -10.88
CA ARG A 596 13.65 1.29 -9.65
C ARG A 596 12.41 0.46 -9.33
N ALA A 597 12.26 0.09 -8.06
CA ALA A 597 10.95 -0.08 -7.44
C ALA A 597 10.70 1.17 -6.60
N SER A 598 9.47 1.69 -6.63
CA SER A 598 9.12 3.02 -6.11
C SER A 598 8.21 2.95 -4.88
N GLY A 599 7.30 1.98 -4.83
CA GLY A 599 6.45 1.69 -3.67
C GLY A 599 5.92 0.25 -3.72
N ILE A 600 5.46 -0.25 -2.59
CA ILE A 600 4.93 -1.61 -2.39
C ILE A 600 3.65 -1.51 -1.54
N ASN A 601 2.61 -2.27 -1.89
CA ASN A 601 1.37 -2.33 -1.10
C ASN A 601 1.34 -3.54 -0.16
N ASN A 602 0.31 -3.66 0.68
CA ASN A 602 0.22 -4.71 1.70
C ASN A 602 0.02 -6.10 1.10
N PHE A 603 -0.62 -6.21 -0.06
CA PHE A 603 -0.67 -7.47 -0.83
C PHE A 603 0.65 -7.83 -1.55
N GLY A 604 1.70 -7.01 -1.37
CA GLY A 604 3.04 -7.23 -1.91
C GLY A 604 3.23 -6.83 -3.37
N ASP A 605 2.23 -6.20 -4.00
CA ASP A 605 2.34 -5.65 -5.36
C ASP A 605 3.29 -4.45 -5.37
N ILE A 606 4.10 -4.31 -6.43
CA ILE A 606 5.16 -3.30 -6.48
C ILE A 606 4.95 -2.38 -7.69
N SER A 607 4.96 -1.06 -7.46
CA SER A 607 5.15 -0.09 -8.52
C SER A 607 6.62 0.05 -8.88
N ALA A 608 6.95 -0.06 -10.16
CA ALA A 608 8.33 -0.08 -10.63
C ALA A 608 8.50 0.69 -11.94
N TYR A 609 9.75 1.04 -12.27
CA TYR A 609 10.11 1.45 -13.62
C TYR A 609 11.50 0.96 -14.04
N GLY A 610 11.70 0.90 -15.35
CA GLY A 610 12.88 0.32 -15.96
C GLY A 610 13.26 0.95 -17.28
N THR A 611 14.51 0.70 -17.70
CA THR A 611 15.11 1.26 -18.91
C THR A 611 15.23 0.23 -20.04
N TYR A 612 15.11 0.69 -21.28
CA TYR A 612 15.31 -0.10 -22.50
C TYR A 612 15.97 0.75 -23.57
N THR A 613 16.70 0.12 -24.49
CA THR A 613 17.20 0.77 -25.70
C THR A 613 16.23 0.63 -26.85
N TYR A 614 16.06 1.67 -27.66
CA TYR A 614 15.29 1.63 -28.91
C TYR A 614 15.98 2.47 -29.99
N THR A 615 15.65 2.25 -31.26
CA THR A 615 16.13 3.08 -32.37
C THR A 615 15.08 4.12 -32.72
N ASP A 616 15.45 5.39 -32.78
CA ASP A 616 14.53 6.48 -33.15
C ASP A 616 14.35 6.62 -34.68
N ALA A 617 13.44 7.51 -35.09
CA ALA A 617 13.14 7.78 -36.49
C ALA A 617 14.31 8.42 -37.29
N LYS A 618 15.44 8.76 -36.64
CA LYS A 618 16.68 9.24 -37.26
C LYS A 618 17.74 8.14 -37.34
N GLY A 619 17.44 6.93 -36.86
CA GLY A 619 18.37 5.80 -36.80
C GLY A 619 19.31 5.81 -35.60
N ALA A 620 19.12 6.72 -34.63
CA ALA A 620 19.98 6.79 -33.44
C ALA A 620 19.46 5.85 -32.35
N THR A 621 20.37 5.20 -31.62
CA THR A 621 20.03 4.42 -30.43
C THR A 621 19.77 5.37 -29.25
N GLN A 622 18.58 5.28 -28.68
CA GLN A 622 18.10 6.05 -27.54
C GLN A 622 17.82 5.12 -26.35
N THR A 623 17.75 5.68 -25.15
CA THR A 623 17.26 4.97 -23.95
C THR A 623 15.91 5.53 -23.54
N GLY A 624 14.91 4.65 -23.41
CA GLY A 624 13.59 4.98 -22.88
C GLY A 624 13.42 4.53 -21.42
N THR A 625 12.30 4.92 -20.82
CA THR A 625 11.88 4.47 -19.48
C THR A 625 10.39 4.13 -19.51
N ARG A 626 10.02 2.98 -18.93
CA ARG A 626 8.65 2.45 -18.83
C ARG A 626 8.33 2.11 -17.38
N ALA A 627 7.08 2.33 -17.00
CA ALA A 627 6.55 1.99 -15.68
C ALA A 627 5.72 0.70 -15.74
N TYR A 628 5.76 -0.07 -14.65
CA TYR A 628 5.10 -1.36 -14.52
C TYR A 628 4.42 -1.49 -13.15
N LEU A 629 3.24 -2.12 -13.15
CA LEU A 629 2.74 -2.85 -12.00
C LEU A 629 3.42 -4.22 -12.02
N LEU A 630 4.12 -4.57 -10.95
CA LEU A 630 4.58 -5.92 -10.69
C LEU A 630 3.55 -6.58 -9.76
N LYS A 631 2.54 -7.23 -10.33
CA LYS A 631 1.50 -7.90 -9.53
C LYS A 631 2.09 -9.15 -8.88
N ALA A 632 2.02 -9.23 -7.56
CA ALA A 632 2.53 -10.33 -6.76
C ALA A 632 1.61 -11.54 -6.86
N PHE A 633 2.20 -12.73 -6.92
CA PHE A 633 1.49 -13.99 -6.70
C PHE A 633 2.37 -15.03 -6.03
N ALA A 634 1.71 -15.92 -5.29
CA ALA A 634 2.34 -17.08 -4.67
C ALA A 634 2.87 -18.04 -5.73
N THR A 635 4.01 -18.68 -5.45
CA THR A 635 4.53 -19.73 -6.33
C THR A 635 3.95 -21.08 -5.99
N THR A 636 3.15 -21.64 -6.91
CA THR A 636 2.57 -22.98 -6.80
C THR A 636 3.61 -24.09 -6.66
#